data_AF-H0AF85-F1
#
_entry.id   AF-H0AF85-F1
#
_cell.length_a   1.000
_cell.length_b   1.000
_cell.length_c   1.000
_cell.angle_alpha   90.00
_cell.angle_beta   90.00
_cell.angle_gamma   90.00
#
_symmetry.space_group_name_H-M   'P 1'
#
loop_
_entity.id
_entity.type
_entity.pdbx_description
1 polymer ?
#
loop_
_entity_poly.entity_id
_entity_poly.type
_entity_poly.pdbx_seq_one_letter_code
_entity_poly.pdbx_strand_id
1 'polypeptide(L)'
;DLKIYTTLTKPPEEYGSTAPHVEAVKKAEKRGDSIEAETTVDYVITRGGKSISDKAELTKYAENYDAEYYIENQVIPVALRVLKVFGYTKDELKGKGRQSGLGQF
;
A
#
# COMPACT_ATOMS: atom_id res chain seq x y z
N ASP A 1 -10.89 6.09 4.05
CA ASP A 1 -10.97 4.94 3.14
C ASP A 1 -9.64 4.43 2.56
N LEU A 2 -8.48 5.07 2.79
CA LEU A 2 -7.16 4.58 2.31
C LEU A 2 -6.34 3.84 3.38
N LYS A 3 -6.95 3.56 4.53
CA LYS A 3 -6.29 2.98 5.69
C LYS A 3 -5.97 1.51 5.44
N ILE A 4 -4.71 1.14 5.67
CA ILE A 4 -4.30 -0.26 5.69
C ILE A 4 -4.21 -0.67 7.14
N TYR A 5 -4.95 -1.72 7.50
CA TYR A 5 -4.96 -2.27 8.85
C TYR A 5 -4.00 -3.45 8.93
N THR A 6 -3.23 -3.53 10.01
CA THR A 6 -2.37 -4.68 10.29
C THR A 6 -2.26 -4.88 11.78
N THR A 7 -2.36 -6.14 12.20
CA THR A 7 -2.08 -6.56 13.58
C THR A 7 -0.60 -6.89 13.70
N LEU A 8 0.07 -6.24 14.64
CA LEU A 8 1.44 -6.58 14.99
C LEU A 8 1.46 -7.95 15.67
N THR A 9 2.30 -8.84 15.20
CA THR A 9 2.50 -10.18 15.77
C THR A 9 3.66 -10.24 16.76
N LYS A 10 4.48 -9.19 16.81
CA LYS A 10 5.66 -9.05 17.67
C LYS A 10 5.83 -7.58 18.09
N PRO A 11 6.66 -7.29 19.09
CA PRO A 11 7.08 -5.92 19.38
C PRO A 11 7.79 -5.28 18.17
N PRO A 12 7.63 -3.97 17.95
CA PRO A 12 8.25 -3.25 16.82
C PRO A 12 9.78 -3.42 16.73
N GLU A 13 10.44 -3.54 17.87
CA GLU A 13 11.89 -3.74 18.03
C GLU A 13 12.37 -5.10 17.52
N GLU A 14 11.51 -6.14 17.59
CA GLU A 14 11.86 -7.51 17.18
C GLU A 14 11.72 -7.74 15.67
N TYR A 15 11.15 -6.78 14.93
CA TYR A 15 11.06 -6.89 13.49
C TYR A 15 12.41 -6.56 12.83
N GLY A 16 13.08 -7.61 12.34
CA GLY A 16 14.24 -7.50 11.46
C GLY A 16 13.91 -7.07 10.03
N SER A 17 12.62 -6.95 9.68
CA SER A 17 12.18 -6.54 8.35
C SER A 17 11.81 -5.05 8.29
N THR A 18 12.04 -4.44 7.13
CA THR A 18 11.62 -3.07 6.81
C THR A 18 10.24 -3.08 6.16
N ALA A 19 9.29 -3.86 6.70
CA ALA A 19 7.93 -3.89 6.14
C ALA A 19 7.20 -2.54 6.39
N PRO A 20 6.25 -2.13 5.53
CA PRO A 20 5.60 -0.81 5.66
C PRO A 20 4.94 -0.56 7.02
N HIS A 21 4.19 -1.53 7.54
CA HIS A 21 3.55 -1.43 8.85
C HIS A 21 4.58 -1.33 9.99
N VAL A 22 5.72 -2.02 9.89
CA VAL A 22 6.80 -1.97 10.87
C VAL A 22 7.46 -0.59 10.87
N GLU A 23 7.81 -0.05 9.70
CA GLU A 23 8.42 1.27 9.59
C GLU A 23 7.47 2.38 10.06
N ALA A 24 6.18 2.27 9.76
CA ALA A 24 5.18 3.21 10.27
C ALA A 24 5.15 3.24 11.81
N VAL A 25 5.21 2.06 12.44
CA VAL A 25 5.23 1.92 13.91
C VAL A 25 6.55 2.42 14.50
N LYS A 26 7.70 2.03 13.93
CA LYS A 26 9.01 2.54 14.38
C LYS A 26 9.11 4.06 14.33
N LYS A 27 8.50 4.71 13.32
CA LYS A 27 8.42 6.18 13.26
C LYS A 27 7.51 6.77 14.33
N ALA A 28 6.40 6.10 14.62
CA ALA A 28 5.47 6.50 15.66
C ALA A 28 6.11 6.42 17.06
N GLU A 29 6.88 5.36 17.34
CA GLU A 29 7.64 5.22 18.59
C GLU A 29 8.70 6.31 18.74
N LYS A 30 9.41 6.66 17.66
CA LYS A 30 10.33 7.81 17.65
C LYS A 30 9.64 9.15 17.94
N ARG A 31 8.32 9.23 17.78
CA ARG A 31 7.49 10.41 18.10
C ARG A 31 6.88 10.34 19.49
N GLY A 32 7.17 9.30 20.26
CA GLY A 32 6.74 9.13 21.65
C GLY A 32 5.53 8.22 21.84
N ASP A 33 5.06 7.54 20.79
CA ASP A 33 4.05 6.51 20.96
C ASP A 33 4.63 5.25 21.61
N SER A 34 3.78 4.54 22.36
CA SER A 34 4.06 3.18 22.82
C SER A 34 3.05 2.25 22.16
N ILE A 35 3.54 1.32 21.35
CA ILE A 35 2.71 0.38 20.58
C ILE A 35 3.17 -1.03 20.88
N GLU A 36 2.32 -1.79 21.54
CA GLU A 36 2.62 -3.16 21.95
C GLU A 36 2.33 -4.16 20.83
N ALA A 37 2.90 -5.36 20.96
CA ALA A 37 2.51 -6.51 20.15
C ALA A 37 1.00 -6.77 20.26
N GLU A 38 0.43 -7.47 19.28
CA GLU A 38 -1.00 -7.79 19.19
C GLU A 38 -1.93 -6.58 18.99
N THR A 39 -1.37 -5.37 18.94
CA THR A 39 -2.11 -4.16 18.60
C THR A 39 -2.40 -4.11 17.10
N THR A 40 -3.65 -3.78 16.75
CA THR A 40 -4.00 -3.45 15.37
C THR A 40 -3.76 -1.97 15.13
N VAL A 41 -2.88 -1.67 14.18
CA VAL A 41 -2.57 -0.30 13.76
C VAL A 41 -3.13 -0.04 12.36
N ASP A 42 -3.50 1.21 12.12
CA ASP A 42 -3.83 1.69 10.79
C ASP A 42 -2.75 2.65 10.27
N TYR A 43 -2.29 2.39 9.05
CA TYR A 43 -1.26 3.18 8.38
C TYR A 43 -1.65 3.50 6.95
N VAL A 44 -0.96 4.49 6.38
CA VAL A 44 -1.12 4.88 4.99
C VAL A 44 0.25 5.06 4.31
N ILE A 45 0.28 4.89 3.00
CA ILE A 45 1.47 5.17 2.18
C ILE A 45 1.41 6.62 1.72
N THR A 46 2.37 7.42 2.17
CA THR A 46 2.51 8.85 1.84
C THR A 46 3.39 9.06 0.62
N ARG A 47 3.47 10.30 0.11
CA ARG A 47 4.30 10.62 -1.06
C ARG A 47 5.80 10.72 -0.74
N GLY A 48 6.15 10.94 0.53
CA GLY A 48 7.52 11.22 0.96
C GLY A 48 8.28 9.97 1.39
N GLY A 49 9.49 9.76 0.85
CA GLY A 49 10.34 8.61 1.18
C GLY A 49 10.95 7.97 -0.07
N LYS A 50 11.96 7.11 0.13
CA LYS A 50 12.69 6.44 -0.97
C LYS A 50 12.08 5.09 -1.33
N SER A 51 11.57 4.35 -0.35
CA SER A 51 10.88 3.08 -0.51
C SER A 51 9.42 3.16 -0.06
N ILE A 52 8.60 2.15 -0.40
CA ILE A 52 7.21 2.04 0.08
C ILE A 52 7.18 2.02 1.62
N SER A 53 8.15 1.36 2.23
CA SER A 53 8.24 1.28 3.68
C SER A 53 8.64 2.62 4.30
N ASP A 54 9.59 3.34 3.69
CA ASP A 54 9.92 4.71 4.11
C ASP A 54 8.75 5.68 3.93
N LYS A 55 7.83 5.38 3.01
CA LYS A 55 6.62 6.16 2.78
C LYS A 55 5.50 5.86 3.77
N ALA A 56 5.60 4.78 4.53
CA ALA A 56 4.56 4.37 5.46
C ALA A 56 4.53 5.25 6.72
N GLU A 57 3.34 5.67 7.10
CA GLU A 57 3.05 6.51 8.28
C GLU A 57 1.78 5.99 8.95
N LEU A 58 1.71 5.97 10.28
CA LEU A 58 0.43 5.74 10.95
C LEU A 58 -0.56 6.82 10.54
N THR A 59 -1.83 6.46 10.34
CA THR A 59 -2.83 7.40 9.80
C THR A 59 -2.93 8.68 10.62
N LYS A 60 -2.76 8.58 11.94
CA LYS A 60 -2.80 9.76 12.84
C LYS A 60 -1.73 10.81 12.58
N TYR A 61 -0.64 10.45 11.88
CA TYR A 61 0.44 11.37 11.54
C TYR A 61 0.54 11.68 10.05
N ALA A 62 -0.26 11.02 9.22
CA ALA A 62 -0.17 11.20 7.78
C ALA A 62 -0.89 12.48 7.33
N GLU A 63 -0.15 13.36 6.65
CA GLU A 63 -0.70 14.60 6.07
C GLU A 63 -1.13 14.44 4.60
N ASN A 64 -0.62 13.40 3.93
CA ASN A 64 -0.87 13.15 2.51
C ASN A 64 -0.85 11.65 2.21
N TYR A 65 -1.22 11.29 0.98
CA TYR A 65 -1.18 9.91 0.49
C TYR A 65 -0.67 9.83 -0.96
N ASP A 66 -0.04 8.70 -1.29
CA ASP A 66 0.44 8.38 -2.64
C ASP A 66 -0.69 7.73 -3.46
N ALA A 67 -1.44 8.55 -4.21
CA ALA A 67 -2.59 8.08 -4.99
C ALA A 67 -2.22 6.97 -5.99
N GLU A 68 -1.06 7.09 -6.65
CA GLU A 68 -0.59 6.09 -7.62
C GLU A 68 -0.37 4.74 -6.93
N TYR A 69 0.21 4.74 -5.72
CA TYR A 69 0.36 3.51 -4.95
C TYR A 69 -0.98 2.79 -4.73
N TYR A 70 -2.03 3.50 -4.33
CA TYR A 70 -3.32 2.87 -4.06
C TYR A 70 -4.05 2.45 -5.33
N ILE A 71 -3.93 3.23 -6.42
CA ILE A 71 -4.47 2.84 -7.73
C ILE A 71 -3.83 1.53 -8.19
N GLU A 72 -2.50 1.44 -8.13
CA GLU A 72 -1.73 0.29 -8.61
C GLU A 72 -1.90 -0.97 -7.75
N ASN A 73 -1.98 -0.81 -6.43
CA ASN A 73 -1.93 -1.94 -5.50
C ASN A 73 -3.29 -2.34 -4.92
N GLN A 74 -4.31 -1.49 -4.99
CA GLN A 74 -5.64 -1.78 -4.45
C GLN A 74 -6.73 -1.69 -5.51
N VAL A 75 -6.82 -0.58 -6.25
CA VAL A 75 -7.93 -0.38 -7.19
C VAL A 75 -7.81 -1.30 -8.40
N ILE A 76 -6.68 -1.25 -9.12
CA ILE A 76 -6.47 -2.03 -10.34
C ILE A 76 -6.51 -3.55 -10.07
N PRO A 77 -5.82 -4.10 -9.06
CA PRO A 77 -5.84 -5.54 -8.84
C PRO A 77 -7.24 -6.07 -8.48
N VAL A 78 -8.04 -5.29 -7.74
CA VAL A 78 -9.42 -5.65 -7.39
C VAL A 78 -10.30 -5.60 -8.63
N ALA A 79 -10.23 -4.52 -9.43
CA ALA A 79 -10.98 -4.41 -10.67
C ALA A 79 -10.62 -5.54 -11.66
N LEU A 80 -9.33 -5.87 -11.80
CA LEU A 80 -8.87 -6.95 -12.68
C LEU A 80 -9.39 -8.32 -12.27
N ARG A 81 -9.52 -8.63 -10.96
CA ARG A 81 -10.09 -9.92 -10.53
C ARG A 81 -11.48 -10.15 -11.12
N VAL A 82 -12.28 -9.09 -11.25
CA VAL A 82 -13.61 -9.15 -11.84
C VAL A 82 -13.53 -9.08 -13.36
N LEU A 83 -12.79 -8.12 -13.91
CA LEU A 83 -12.85 -7.80 -15.35
C LEU A 83 -12.03 -8.75 -16.24
N LYS A 84 -11.09 -9.51 -15.67
CA LYS A 84 -10.30 -10.50 -16.42
C LYS A 84 -11.17 -11.56 -17.07
N VAL A 85 -12.34 -11.90 -16.49
CA VAL A 85 -13.28 -12.86 -17.09
C VAL A 85 -13.88 -12.36 -18.41
N PHE A 86 -13.92 -11.03 -18.61
CA PHE A 86 -14.36 -10.38 -19.84
C PHE A 86 -13.17 -10.06 -20.77
N GLY A 87 -11.96 -10.54 -20.45
CA GLY A 87 -10.77 -10.37 -21.28
C GLY A 87 -10.08 -9.00 -21.16
N TYR A 88 -10.37 -8.22 -20.11
CA TYR A 88 -9.67 -6.95 -19.86
C TYR A 88 -8.28 -7.18 -19.27
N THR A 89 -7.35 -6.34 -19.69
CA THR A 89 -5.96 -6.29 -19.24
C THR A 89 -5.70 -5.11 -18.31
N LYS A 90 -4.56 -5.15 -17.61
CA LYS A 90 -4.14 -4.06 -16.71
C LYS A 90 -3.99 -2.73 -17.46
N ASP A 91 -3.39 -2.74 -18.64
CA ASP A 91 -3.13 -1.53 -19.42
C ASP A 91 -4.41 -0.88 -19.95
N GLU A 92 -5.41 -1.68 -20.32
CA GLU A 92 -6.74 -1.18 -20.70
C GLU A 92 -7.40 -0.42 -19.53
N LEU A 93 -7.29 -0.93 -18.30
CA LEU A 93 -7.82 -0.24 -17.12
C LEU A 93 -7.05 1.04 -16.77
N LYS A 94 -5.78 1.13 -17.16
CA LYS A 94 -4.98 2.36 -17.04
C LYS A 94 -5.26 3.37 -18.15
N GLY A 95 -6.23 3.10 -19.03
CA GLY A 95 -6.57 3.99 -20.14
C GLY A 95 -5.56 3.99 -21.28
N LYS A 96 -4.65 3.01 -21.34
CA LYS A 96 -3.63 2.91 -22.41
C LYS A 96 -4.16 2.30 -23.72
N GLY A 97 -5.47 2.11 -23.83
CA GLY A 97 -6.11 1.48 -24.99
C GLY A 97 -5.89 -0.03 -25.06
N ARG A 98 -6.59 -0.68 -26.00
CA ARG A 98 -6.48 -2.12 -26.24
C ARG A 98 -5.33 -2.37 -27.22
N GLN A 99 -4.24 -2.97 -26.74
CA GLN A 99 -3.14 -3.38 -27.61
C GLN A 99 -3.55 -4.65 -28.36
N SER A 100 -4.18 -4.51 -29.52
CA SER A 100 -4.34 -5.62 -30.46
C SER A 100 -2.95 -6.00 -30.97
N GLY A 101 -2.56 -7.27 -30.80
CA GLY A 101 -1.29 -7.77 -31.32
C GLY A 101 -1.19 -7.59 -32.84
N LEU A 102 0.03 -7.47 -33.36
CA LEU A 102 0.37 -7.26 -34.77
C LEU A 102 -0.08 -8.40 -35.73
N GLY A 103 -0.97 -9.29 -35.31
CA GLY A 103 -1.51 -10.41 -36.09
C GLY A 103 -3.00 -10.30 -36.44
N GLN A 104 -3.63 -9.14 -36.25
CA GLN A 104 -4.96 -8.85 -36.83
C GLN A 104 -4.79 -8.21 -38.20
N PHE A 105 -4.59 -9.05 -39.22
CA PHE A 105 -4.85 -8.73 -40.64
C PHE A 105 -5.60 -9.91 -41.25
#